data_AF-A0A0P0NIF5-F1
#
_entry.id   AF-A0A0P0NIF5-F1
#
_cell.length_a   1.000
_cell.length_b   1.000
_cell.length_c   1.000
_cell.angle_alpha   90.00
_cell.angle_beta   90.00
_cell.angle_gamma   90.00
#
_symmetry.space_group_name_H-M   'P 1'
#
loop_
_entity.id
_entity.type
_entity.pdbx_description
1 polymer ?
#
loop_
_entity_poly.entity_id
_entity_poly.type
_entity_poly.pdbx_seq_one_letter_code
_entity_poly.pdbx_strand_id
1 'polypeptide(L)'
;MEAIEKQNILFEQITEVVSLARRKAYQQSNAILLQMYWQIGQLIIEDEQEGNAKAAYGKSVLKKLAQQLTLEFGKGFDERNLNNMRAFYNAFSIWNAVSTKLSWTHYRMISRLETNDLRAEYIRFAVEGGWPRAPDSEISGRCMWGGCWNQGRRKFQMLKNSSKTLISLSF
;
A
#
# COMPACT_ATOMS: atom_id res chain seq x y z
N MET A 1 24.89 40.31 17.00
CA MET A 1 25.10 38.90 16.59
C MET A 1 24.38 37.94 17.53
N GLU A 2 24.51 38.06 18.85
CA GLU A 2 23.87 37.18 19.84
C GLU A 2 22.32 37.07 19.74
N ALA A 3 21.63 38.16 19.41
CA ALA A 3 20.16 38.16 19.28
C ALA A 3 19.64 37.40 18.04
N ILE A 4 20.41 37.40 16.94
CA ILE A 4 20.07 36.70 15.70
C ILE A 4 20.22 35.19 15.90
N GLU A 5 21.26 34.78 16.63
CA GLU A 5 21.52 33.37 16.93
C GLU A 5 20.45 32.77 17.86
N LYS A 6 20.02 33.52 18.90
CA LYS A 6 18.87 33.12 19.73
C LYS A 6 17.57 32.99 18.93
N GLN A 7 17.35 33.87 17.95
CA GLN A 7 16.17 33.80 17.08
C GLN A 7 16.19 32.57 16.15
N ASN A 8 17.36 32.21 15.62
CA ASN A 8 17.52 30.99 14.81
C ASN A 8 17.28 29.72 15.62
N ILE A 9 17.81 29.65 16.85
CA ILE A 9 17.58 28.51 17.75
C ILE A 9 16.08 28.36 18.07
N LEU A 10 15.40 29.46 18.39
CA LEU A 10 13.96 29.44 18.66
C LEU A 10 13.16 28.98 17.43
N PHE A 11 13.52 29.47 16.24
CA PHE A 11 12.88 29.06 14.99
C PHE A 11 13.07 27.57 14.70
N GLU A 12 14.27 27.03 14.90
CA GLU A 12 14.57 25.61 14.73
C GLU A 12 13.76 24.74 15.69
N GLN A 13 13.69 25.13 16.97
CA GLN A 13 12.89 24.43 17.98
C GLN A 13 11.40 24.41 17.63
N ILE A 14 10.84 25.56 17.22
CA ILE A 14 9.42 25.63 16.80
C ILE A 14 9.19 24.77 15.56
N THR A 15 10.10 24.82 14.59
CA THR A 15 10.01 24.01 13.36
C THR A 15 10.06 22.53 13.68
N GLU A 16 10.92 22.11 14.61
CA GLU A 16 11.01 20.73 15.06
C GLU A 16 9.68 20.27 15.69
N VAL A 17 9.12 21.05 16.61
CA VAL A 17 7.83 20.75 17.26
C VAL A 17 6.71 20.60 16.22
N VAL A 18 6.61 21.54 15.27
CA VAL A 18 5.61 21.49 14.19
C VAL A 18 5.81 20.26 13.31
N SER A 19 7.06 19.96 12.93
CA SER A 19 7.38 18.80 12.09
C SER A 19 7.04 17.48 12.78
N LEU A 20 7.30 17.37 14.09
CA LEU A 20 7.01 16.20 14.88
C LEU A 20 5.50 15.99 15.02
N ALA A 21 4.76 17.06 15.34
CA ALA A 21 3.31 17.02 15.44
C ALA A 21 2.66 16.57 14.13
N ARG A 22 3.09 17.14 12.99
CA ARG A 22 2.60 16.76 11.66
C ARG A 22 2.91 15.30 11.32
N ARG A 23 4.13 14.83 11.59
CA ARG A 23 4.51 13.41 11.37
C ARG A 23 3.64 12.47 12.19
N LYS A 24 3.41 12.79 13.46
CA LYS A 24 2.57 11.96 14.35
C LYS A 24 1.12 11.92 13.88
N ALA A 25 0.54 13.07 13.54
CA ALA A 25 -0.83 13.14 13.02
C ALA A 25 -0.99 12.32 11.72
N TYR A 26 -0.02 12.42 10.81
CA TYR A 26 0.00 11.63 9.59
C TYR A 26 0.06 10.12 9.85
N GLN A 27 0.97 9.67 10.72
CA GLN A 27 1.13 8.24 11.04
C GLN A 27 -0.13 7.64 11.67
N GLN A 28 -0.75 8.36 12.60
CA GLN A 28 -2.00 7.93 13.24
C GLN A 28 -3.15 7.84 12.23
N SER A 29 -3.32 8.89 11.41
CA SER A 29 -4.34 8.91 10.36
C SER A 29 -4.12 7.79 9.35
N ASN A 30 -2.86 7.52 8.97
CA ASN A 30 -2.52 6.44 8.05
C ASN A 30 -2.87 5.07 8.63
N ALA A 31 -2.56 4.82 9.91
CA ALA A 31 -2.90 3.56 10.57
C ALA A 31 -4.42 3.31 10.59
N ILE A 32 -5.21 4.34 10.97
CA ILE A 32 -6.68 4.27 10.99
C ILE A 32 -7.23 3.99 9.60
N LEU A 33 -6.75 4.71 8.57
CA LEU A 33 -7.21 4.52 7.20
C LEU A 33 -6.87 3.12 6.67
N LEU A 34 -5.67 2.61 6.93
CA LEU A 34 -5.28 1.26 6.53
C LEU A 34 -6.14 0.21 7.21
N GLN A 35 -6.45 0.39 8.49
CA GLN A 35 -7.30 -0.54 9.24
C GLN A 35 -8.72 -0.55 8.67
N MET A 36 -9.28 0.63 8.41
CA MET A 36 -10.59 0.78 7.76
C MET A 36 -10.62 0.08 6.40
N TYR A 37 -9.62 0.31 5.54
CA TYR A 37 -9.54 -0.35 4.23
C TYR A 37 -9.38 -1.87 4.34
N TRP A 38 -8.64 -2.34 5.33
CA TRP A 38 -8.49 -3.78 5.61
C TRP A 38 -9.83 -4.40 6.02
N GLN A 39 -10.55 -3.76 6.95
CA GLN A 39 -11.86 -4.22 7.43
C GLN A 39 -12.92 -4.22 6.32
N ILE A 40 -12.94 -3.19 5.47
CA ILE A 40 -13.84 -3.17 4.31
C ILE A 40 -13.52 -4.33 3.36
N GLY A 41 -12.23 -4.60 3.12
CA GLY A 41 -11.81 -5.75 2.31
C GLY A 41 -12.23 -7.09 2.91
N GLN A 42 -12.17 -7.23 4.23
CA GLN A 42 -12.66 -8.39 4.96
C GLN A 42 -14.15 -8.61 4.74
N LEU A 43 -14.96 -7.58 4.98
CA LEU A 43 -16.42 -7.64 4.81
C LEU A 43 -16.83 -8.03 3.38
N ILE A 44 -16.13 -7.49 2.37
CA ILE A 44 -16.39 -7.84 0.97
C ILE A 44 -16.09 -9.33 0.71
N ILE A 45 -14.98 -9.85 1.24
CA ILE A 45 -14.60 -11.26 1.03
C ILE A 45 -15.51 -12.22 1.80
N GLU A 46 -15.93 -11.86 3.01
CA GLU A 46 -16.88 -12.66 3.81
C GLU A 46 -18.23 -12.76 3.09
N ASP A 47 -18.79 -11.65 2.61
CA ASP A 47 -20.05 -11.63 1.86
C ASP A 47 -19.94 -12.40 0.52
N GLU A 48 -18.78 -12.32 -0.16
CA GLU A 48 -18.48 -13.13 -1.36
C GLU A 48 -18.47 -14.65 -1.09
N GLN A 49 -18.01 -15.08 0.11
CA GLN A 49 -17.89 -16.48 0.49
C GLN A 49 -19.22 -17.08 0.94
N GLU A 50 -20.04 -16.31 1.68
CA GLU A 50 -21.38 -16.71 2.09
C GLU A 50 -22.34 -16.81 0.89
N GLY A 51 -22.13 -15.97 -0.13
CA GLY A 51 -22.95 -15.89 -1.33
C GLY A 51 -22.51 -16.76 -2.51
N ASN A 52 -22.02 -17.99 -2.36
CA ASN A 52 -21.86 -19.03 -3.42
C ASN A 52 -21.29 -18.63 -4.82
N ALA A 53 -20.68 -17.46 -5.00
CA ALA A 53 -20.51 -16.88 -6.32
C ALA A 53 -19.14 -16.21 -6.50
N LYS A 54 -18.08 -17.02 -6.40
CA LYS A 54 -16.69 -16.59 -6.69
C LYS A 54 -16.48 -15.98 -8.09
N ALA A 55 -17.43 -16.14 -9.02
CA ALA A 55 -17.39 -15.53 -10.36
C ALA A 55 -18.58 -14.61 -10.68
N ALA A 56 -19.71 -14.72 -9.97
CA ALA A 56 -20.98 -14.04 -10.29
C ALA A 56 -21.48 -13.08 -9.20
N TYR A 57 -20.86 -13.06 -8.02
CA TYR A 57 -21.12 -12.08 -6.94
C TYR A 57 -20.96 -10.63 -7.43
N GLY A 58 -20.30 -10.46 -8.57
CA GLY A 58 -20.89 -9.60 -9.59
C GLY A 58 -20.31 -8.22 -9.55
N LYS A 59 -19.71 -7.86 -10.68
CA LYS A 59 -19.44 -6.47 -11.06
C LYS A 59 -20.64 -5.55 -10.78
N SER A 60 -21.86 -6.08 -10.79
CA SER A 60 -23.09 -5.37 -10.43
C SER A 60 -23.25 -5.08 -8.93
N VAL A 61 -22.91 -5.99 -8.02
CA VAL A 61 -23.06 -5.79 -6.56
C VAL A 61 -22.03 -4.80 -6.06
N LEU A 62 -20.76 -5.02 -6.39
CA LEU A 62 -19.68 -4.08 -6.05
C LEU A 62 -19.93 -2.68 -6.61
N LYS A 63 -20.48 -2.58 -7.84
CA LYS A 63 -20.85 -1.29 -8.43
C LYS A 63 -21.99 -0.61 -7.68
N LYS A 64 -23.03 -1.34 -7.26
CA LYS A 64 -24.14 -0.78 -6.46
C LYS A 64 -23.64 -0.32 -5.09
N LEU A 65 -22.82 -1.13 -4.43
CA LEU A 65 -22.22 -0.80 -3.15
C LEU A 65 -21.34 0.46 -3.27
N ALA A 66 -20.50 0.55 -4.31
CA ALA A 66 -19.70 1.72 -4.59
C ALA A 66 -20.56 2.98 -4.79
N GLN A 67 -21.68 2.88 -5.50
CA GLN A 67 -22.60 3.99 -5.69
C GLN A 67 -23.21 4.47 -4.36
N GLN A 68 -23.67 3.56 -3.52
CA GLN A 68 -24.23 3.88 -2.21
C GLN A 68 -23.19 4.50 -1.27
N LEU A 69 -22.00 3.89 -1.16
CA LEU A 69 -20.93 4.41 -0.32
C LEU A 69 -20.39 5.75 -0.82
N THR A 70 -20.32 5.96 -2.13
CA THR A 70 -19.91 7.25 -2.70
C THR A 70 -20.97 8.33 -2.45
N LEU A 71 -22.25 7.97 -2.40
CA LEU A 71 -23.33 8.91 -2.07
C LEU A 71 -23.29 9.31 -0.58
N GLU A 72 -23.02 8.36 0.31
CA GLU A 72 -22.97 8.59 1.76
C GLU A 72 -21.67 9.28 2.21
N PHE A 73 -20.52 8.78 1.76
CA PHE A 73 -19.20 9.19 2.27
C PHE A 73 -18.37 9.99 1.26
N GLY A 74 -18.82 10.12 0.01
CA GLY A 74 -18.15 10.90 -1.02
C GLY A 74 -16.97 10.18 -1.69
N LYS A 75 -15.95 10.96 -2.04
CA LYS A 75 -14.80 10.50 -2.83
C LYS A 75 -13.99 9.46 -2.05
N GLY A 76 -13.54 8.41 -2.75
CA GLY A 76 -12.71 7.35 -2.16
C GLY A 76 -13.44 6.02 -1.99
N PHE A 77 -14.74 5.95 -2.22
CA PHE A 77 -15.52 4.70 -2.16
C PHE A 77 -16.01 4.24 -3.54
N ASP A 78 -15.26 4.57 -4.58
CA ASP A 78 -15.55 4.09 -5.94
C ASP A 78 -15.26 2.60 -6.11
N GLU A 79 -15.80 2.01 -7.18
CA GLU A 79 -15.65 0.59 -7.50
C GLU A 79 -14.18 0.16 -7.58
N ARG A 80 -13.30 1.06 -8.04
CA ARG A 80 -11.86 0.77 -8.18
C ARG A 80 -11.20 0.69 -6.81
N ASN A 81 -11.56 1.56 -5.88
CA ASN A 81 -10.99 1.56 -4.54
C ASN A 81 -11.51 0.38 -3.72
N LEU A 82 -12.79 0.03 -3.83
CA LEU A 82 -13.33 -1.20 -3.21
C LEU A 82 -12.62 -2.45 -3.73
N ASN A 83 -12.36 -2.53 -5.04
CA ASN A 83 -11.55 -3.62 -5.60
C ASN A 83 -10.11 -3.66 -5.02
N ASN A 84 -9.49 -2.50 -4.79
CA ASN A 84 -8.18 -2.44 -4.14
C ASN A 84 -8.25 -2.89 -2.67
N MET A 85 -9.30 -2.51 -1.93
CA MET A 85 -9.51 -2.94 -0.54
C MET A 85 -9.71 -4.46 -0.45
N ARG A 86 -10.51 -5.02 -1.36
CA ARG A 86 -10.67 -6.47 -1.51
C ARG A 86 -9.35 -7.18 -1.80
N ALA A 87 -8.58 -6.69 -2.78
CA ALA A 87 -7.27 -7.24 -3.10
C ALA A 87 -6.28 -7.12 -1.94
N PHE A 88 -6.37 -6.03 -1.17
CA PHE A 88 -5.55 -5.78 0.00
C PHE A 88 -5.79 -6.81 1.11
N TYR A 89 -7.05 -7.07 1.47
CA TYR A 89 -7.38 -8.11 2.45
C TYR A 89 -6.96 -9.50 1.98
N ASN A 90 -7.19 -9.83 0.71
CA ASN A 90 -6.76 -11.12 0.15
C ASN A 90 -5.22 -11.29 0.16
N ALA A 91 -4.47 -10.21 -0.04
CA ALA A 91 -3.01 -10.23 0.01
C ALA A 91 -2.45 -10.26 1.45
N PHE A 92 -3.20 -9.69 2.41
CA PHE A 92 -2.82 -9.55 3.81
C PHE A 92 -4.00 -9.94 4.72
N SER A 93 -4.25 -11.24 4.87
CA SER A 93 -5.35 -11.75 5.72
C SER A 93 -5.12 -11.52 7.21
N ILE A 94 -3.89 -11.19 7.63
CA ILE A 94 -3.53 -10.92 9.02
C ILE A 94 -3.14 -9.45 9.14
N TRP A 95 -3.92 -8.67 9.89
CA TRP A 95 -3.65 -7.25 10.12
C TRP A 95 -2.24 -6.99 10.69
N ASN A 96 -1.75 -7.84 11.58
CA ASN A 96 -0.41 -7.70 12.18
C ASN A 96 0.75 -7.79 11.17
N ALA A 97 0.49 -8.30 9.95
CA ALA A 97 1.47 -8.28 8.86
C ALA A 97 1.56 -6.92 8.14
N VAL A 98 0.60 -6.02 8.39
CA VAL A 98 0.51 -4.69 7.80
C VAL A 98 1.35 -3.71 8.62
N SER A 99 2.34 -3.10 7.98
CA SER A 99 3.16 -2.03 8.52
C SER A 99 2.48 -0.67 8.33
N THR A 100 2.17 0.00 9.44
CA THR A 100 1.60 1.36 9.45
C THR A 100 2.58 2.45 8.99
N LYS A 101 3.86 2.08 8.78
CA LYS A 101 4.88 2.97 8.20
C LYS A 101 4.67 3.21 6.70
N LEU A 102 3.94 2.30 6.03
CA LEU A 102 3.67 2.39 4.59
C LEU A 102 2.33 3.08 4.34
N SER A 103 2.26 3.90 3.30
CA SER A 103 1.00 4.55 2.90
C SER A 103 0.09 3.63 2.08
N TRP A 104 -1.20 3.95 1.99
CA TRP A 104 -2.18 3.22 1.15
C TRP A 104 -1.70 2.99 -0.29
N THR A 105 -0.95 3.93 -0.85
CA THR A 105 -0.41 3.81 -2.22
C THR A 105 0.53 2.62 -2.38
N HIS A 106 1.35 2.31 -1.37
CA HIS A 106 2.21 1.13 -1.36
C HIS A 106 1.38 -0.14 -1.36
N TYR A 107 0.38 -0.22 -0.48
CA TYR A 107 -0.48 -1.40 -0.37
C TYR A 107 -1.28 -1.68 -1.64
N ARG A 108 -1.76 -0.65 -2.36
CA ARG A 108 -2.38 -0.85 -3.67
C ARG A 108 -1.45 -1.52 -4.69
N MET A 109 -0.15 -1.26 -4.64
CA MET A 109 0.81 -1.91 -5.54
C MET A 109 1.18 -3.31 -5.05
N ILE A 110 1.47 -3.45 -3.76
CA ILE A 110 1.88 -4.72 -3.16
C ILE A 110 0.79 -5.78 -3.32
N SER A 111 -0.48 -5.39 -3.20
CA SER A 111 -1.63 -6.29 -3.35
C SER A 111 -1.78 -6.86 -4.77
N ARG A 112 -1.12 -6.27 -5.77
CA ARG A 112 -1.09 -6.77 -7.15
C ARG A 112 0.04 -7.76 -7.41
N LEU A 113 0.97 -7.92 -6.47
CA LEU A 113 2.07 -8.87 -6.59
C LEU A 113 1.54 -10.28 -6.32
N GLU A 114 1.92 -11.24 -7.17
CA GLU A 114 1.43 -12.62 -7.11
C GLU A 114 2.03 -13.40 -5.92
N THR A 115 3.35 -13.29 -5.70
CA THR A 115 4.08 -14.07 -4.70
C THR A 115 4.22 -13.35 -3.36
N ASN A 116 4.02 -14.08 -2.25
CA ASN A 116 4.19 -13.54 -0.89
C ASN A 116 5.64 -13.05 -0.63
N ASP A 117 6.65 -13.78 -1.10
CA ASP A 117 8.07 -13.40 -0.95
C ASP A 117 8.38 -12.01 -1.54
N LEU A 118 7.81 -11.72 -2.72
CA LEU A 118 7.98 -10.43 -3.38
C LEU A 118 7.32 -9.28 -2.59
N ARG A 119 6.20 -9.56 -1.92
CA ARG A 119 5.52 -8.59 -1.06
C ARG A 119 6.37 -8.26 0.17
N ALA A 120 6.91 -9.28 0.83
CA ALA A 120 7.78 -9.12 2.00
C ALA A 120 9.05 -8.34 1.65
N GLU A 121 9.68 -8.66 0.51
CA GLU A 121 10.89 -7.96 0.05
C GLU A 121 10.60 -6.48 -0.26
N TYR A 122 9.47 -6.19 -0.92
CA TYR A 122 9.05 -4.82 -1.20
C TYR A 122 8.80 -4.03 0.09
N ILE A 123 8.13 -4.61 1.07
CA ILE A 123 7.86 -3.98 2.37
C ILE A 123 9.19 -3.60 3.05
N ARG A 124 10.17 -4.53 3.07
CA ARG A 124 11.49 -4.27 3.65
C ARG A 124 12.15 -3.07 2.98
N PHE A 125 12.23 -3.06 1.65
CA PHE A 125 12.87 -1.97 0.90
C PHE A 125 12.16 -0.63 1.08
N ALA A 126 10.83 -0.61 1.09
CA ALA A 126 10.07 0.63 1.26
C ALA A 126 10.24 1.22 2.67
N VAL A 127 10.34 0.36 3.70
CA VAL A 127 10.61 0.78 5.08
C VAL A 127 12.04 1.30 5.25
N GLU A 128 13.03 0.60 4.70
CA GLU A 128 14.45 1.01 4.74
C GLU A 128 14.69 2.31 3.96
N GLY A 129 14.07 2.45 2.79
CA GLY A 129 14.20 3.61 1.93
C GLY A 129 13.40 4.83 2.39
N GLY A 130 12.48 4.69 3.34
CA GLY A 130 11.65 5.79 3.85
C GLY A 130 10.76 6.43 2.78
N TRP A 131 10.27 5.66 1.82
CA TRP A 131 9.59 6.22 0.65
C TRP A 131 8.20 6.76 1.01
N PRO A 132 7.90 8.05 0.71
CA PRO A 132 6.60 8.65 1.04
C PRO A 132 5.47 8.14 0.13
N ARG A 133 5.80 7.78 -1.11
CA ARG A 133 4.88 7.24 -2.11
C ARG A 133 5.51 6.07 -2.83
N ALA A 134 4.66 5.09 -3.14
CA ALA A 134 4.91 4.06 -4.12
C ALA A 134 5.52 4.65 -5.41
N PRO A 135 6.68 4.17 -5.90
CA PRO A 135 7.21 4.61 -7.18
C PRO A 135 6.26 4.19 -8.30
N ASP A 136 5.73 5.15 -9.05
CA ASP A 136 4.96 4.87 -10.25
C ASP A 136 5.89 4.17 -11.26
N SER A 137 5.38 3.16 -11.97
CA SER A 137 6.18 2.22 -12.77
C SER A 137 7.09 2.85 -13.83
N GLU A 138 6.85 4.11 -14.22
CA GLU A 138 7.71 4.89 -15.13
C GLU A 138 8.93 5.53 -14.44
N ILE A 139 8.84 5.86 -13.15
CA ILE A 139 9.96 6.37 -12.33
C ILE A 139 10.94 5.23 -11.98
N SER A 140 10.46 3.97 -12.01
CA SER A 140 11.26 2.73 -11.89
C SER A 140 12.28 2.52 -13.02
N GLY A 141 12.24 3.32 -14.08
CA GLY A 141 13.25 3.30 -15.15
C GLY A 141 14.38 4.32 -14.96
N ARG A 142 14.12 5.47 -14.32
CA ARG A 142 14.95 6.66 -14.49
C ARG A 142 15.55 7.22 -13.20
N CYS A 143 14.95 6.96 -12.03
CA CYS A 143 15.48 7.43 -10.74
C CYS A 143 16.30 6.36 -9.97
N MET A 144 16.64 5.25 -10.61
CA MET A 144 17.42 4.15 -10.03
C MET A 144 18.92 4.26 -10.35
N TRP A 145 19.59 5.29 -9.85
CA TRP A 145 21.06 5.29 -9.81
C TRP A 145 21.55 5.54 -8.39
N GLY A 146 21.85 4.42 -7.73
CA GLY A 146 22.38 4.35 -6.37
C GLY A 146 22.40 2.93 -5.81
N GLY A 147 22.88 1.96 -6.60
CA GLY A 147 23.38 0.63 -6.16
C GLY A 147 22.40 -0.39 -5.55
N CYS A 148 21.39 0.02 -4.80
CA CYS A 148 20.67 -0.86 -3.86
C CYS A 148 19.69 -1.83 -4.53
N TRP A 149 19.20 -1.52 -5.73
CA TRP A 149 18.15 -2.32 -6.39
C TRP A 149 18.64 -3.34 -7.42
N ASN A 150 19.88 -3.27 -7.91
CA ASN A 150 20.33 -4.19 -8.98
C ASN A 150 20.49 -5.65 -8.50
N GLN A 151 20.74 -5.85 -7.19
CA GLN A 151 20.77 -7.18 -6.58
C GLN A 151 19.35 -7.77 -6.46
N GLY A 152 18.38 -6.95 -6.02
CA GLY A 152 16.98 -7.34 -5.86
C GLY A 152 16.24 -7.50 -7.18
N ARG A 153 16.52 -6.68 -8.21
CA ARG A 153 15.85 -6.73 -9.52
C ARG A 153 16.22 -7.96 -10.33
N ARG A 154 17.47 -8.42 -10.29
CA ARG A 154 17.85 -9.71 -10.90
C ARG A 154 17.06 -10.84 -10.23
N LYS A 155 16.90 -10.80 -8.90
CA LYS A 155 16.08 -11.76 -8.16
C LYS A 155 14.58 -11.62 -8.47
N PHE A 156 14.03 -10.40 -8.55
CA PHE A 156 12.62 -10.11 -8.85
C PHE A 156 12.23 -10.50 -10.29
N GLN A 157 13.12 -10.24 -11.26
CA GLN A 157 12.94 -10.63 -12.67
C GLN A 157 13.19 -12.14 -12.84
N MET A 158 14.16 -12.74 -12.12
CA MET A 158 14.38 -14.20 -12.11
C MET A 158 13.23 -14.95 -11.45
N LEU A 159 12.64 -14.45 -10.35
CA LEU A 159 11.49 -15.09 -9.68
C LEU A 159 10.21 -15.03 -10.53
N LYS A 160 9.99 -13.91 -11.24
CA LYS A 160 8.93 -13.79 -12.25
C LYS A 160 9.13 -14.74 -13.44
N ASN A 161 10.37 -14.98 -13.85
CA ASN A 161 10.68 -15.88 -14.96
C ASN A 161 10.73 -17.37 -14.53
N SER A 162 11.16 -17.68 -13.31
CA SER A 162 11.19 -19.05 -12.76
C SER A 162 9.81 -19.60 -12.42
N SER A 163 8.87 -18.75 -11.99
CA SER A 163 7.47 -19.18 -11.79
C SER A 163 6.76 -19.47 -13.12
N LYS A 164 7.25 -18.91 -14.24
CA LYS A 164 6.75 -19.21 -15.59
C LYS A 164 7.34 -20.49 -16.18
N THR A 165 8.56 -20.90 -15.80
CA THR A 165 9.18 -22.14 -16.29
C THR A 165 8.76 -23.40 -15.52
N LEU A 166 8.26 -23.28 -14.29
CA LEU A 166 7.72 -24.44 -13.54
C LEU A 166 6.33 -24.89 -14.00
N ILE A 167 5.63 -24.10 -14.84
CA ILE A 167 4.34 -24.47 -15.45
C ILE A 167 4.54 -25.10 -16.85
N SER A 168 5.74 -25.03 -17.44
CA SER A 168 6.02 -25.58 -18.78
C SER A 168 6.82 -26.89 -18.79
N LEU A 169 6.97 -27.57 -17.65
CA LEU A 169 7.67 -28.86 -17.52
C LEU A 169 6.84 -29.94 -16.82
N SER A 170 5.50 -29.82 -16.89
CA SER A 170 4.57 -30.88 -16.45
C SER A 170 3.50 -31.19 -17.50
N PHE A 171 3.89 -31.12 -18.78
CA PHE A 171 3.22 -31.78 -19.90
C PHE A 171 4.26 -32.52 -20.73
#